data_AF-A0AAN8YLL1-F1
#
_entry.id   AF-A0AAN8YLL1-F1
#
_cell.length_a   1.000
_cell.length_b   1.000
_cell.length_c   1.000
_cell.angle_alpha   90.00
_cell.angle_beta   90.00
_cell.angle_gamma   90.00
#
_symmetry.space_group_name_H-M   'P 1'
#
loop_
_entity.id
_entity.type
_entity.pdbx_description
1 polymer ?
#
loop_
_entity_poly.entity_id
_entity_poly.type
_entity_poly.pdbx_seq_one_letter_code
_entity_poly.pdbx_strand_id
1 'polypeptide(L)'
;MKEQLAKYEVPYYRVVYSNDMVPRLPYDNLTFMFKHFGTCIYYNSLYKKQILGEEPDKNGLALLLFLPKMLNACWELIRSCILPCVNGWKYQEGGLLLFMRVVGLLLPGIPAHCPQDYVNASRLGSLKTSQSSKRLA
;
A
#
# COMPACT_ATOMS: atom_id res chain seq x y z
N MET A 1 11.93 20.92 -5.28
CA MET A 1 12.50 19.66 -4.71
C MET A 1 12.96 18.68 -5.80
N LYS A 2 12.12 18.32 -6.78
CA LYS A 2 12.51 17.45 -7.92
C LYS A 2 13.84 17.85 -8.57
N GLU A 3 13.99 19.12 -8.92
CA GLU A 3 15.20 19.66 -9.56
C GLU A 3 16.45 19.54 -8.70
N GLN A 4 16.32 19.74 -7.39
CA GLN A 4 17.43 19.61 -6.45
C GLN A 4 17.87 18.15 -6.33
N LEU A 5 16.92 17.22 -6.21
CA LEU A 5 17.22 15.79 -6.18
C LEU A 5 17.87 15.33 -7.50
N ALA A 6 17.40 15.82 -8.64
CA ALA A 6 18.00 15.55 -9.94
C ALA A 6 19.43 16.11 -10.04
N LYS A 7 19.66 17.35 -9.56
CA LYS A 7 20.98 17.99 -9.58
C LYS A 7 22.04 17.20 -8.80
N TYR A 8 21.66 16.59 -7.69
CA TYR A 8 22.56 15.78 -6.85
C TYR A 8 22.44 14.27 -7.12
N GLU A 9 21.75 13.88 -8.21
CA GLU A 9 21.55 12.49 -8.59
C GLU A 9 20.98 11.60 -7.46
N VAL A 10 20.16 12.19 -6.58
CA VAL A 10 19.57 11.48 -5.45
C VAL A 10 18.27 10.80 -5.91
N PRO A 11 18.22 9.45 -5.95
CA PRO A 11 17.00 8.76 -6.32
C PRO A 11 15.96 8.90 -5.21
N TYR A 12 14.71 9.18 -5.59
CA TYR A 12 13.60 9.34 -4.66
C TYR A 12 12.40 8.49 -5.07
N TYR A 13 12.05 7.55 -4.20
CA TYR A 13 10.94 6.62 -4.38
C TYR A 13 9.99 6.70 -3.20
N ARG A 14 8.69 6.78 -3.48
CA ARG A 14 7.63 6.64 -2.48
C ARG A 14 7.11 5.22 -2.52
N VAL A 15 7.14 4.50 -1.42
CA VAL A 15 6.46 3.20 -1.32
C VAL A 15 5.10 3.44 -0.70
N VAL A 16 4.05 2.90 -1.32
CA VAL A 16 2.67 3.03 -0.83
C VAL A 16 2.02 1.65 -0.84
N TYR A 17 1.44 1.26 0.28
CA TYR A 17 0.72 0.01 0.41
C TYR A 17 -0.81 0.24 0.37
N SER A 18 -1.47 -0.44 -0.57
CA SER A 18 -2.92 -0.63 -0.61
C SER A 18 -3.69 0.69 -0.42
N ASN A 19 -4.68 0.69 0.47
CA ASN A 19 -5.49 1.84 0.81
C ASN A 19 -4.91 2.68 1.96
N ASP A 20 -3.59 2.65 2.23
CA ASP A 20 -2.97 3.49 3.27
C ASP A 20 -3.43 4.95 3.13
N MET A 21 -4.11 5.45 4.15
CA MET A 21 -4.70 6.78 4.09
C MET A 21 -3.66 7.91 4.16
N VAL A 22 -2.49 7.65 4.74
CA VAL A 22 -1.51 8.71 5.04
C VAL A 22 -0.92 9.33 3.77
N PRO A 23 -0.48 8.56 2.75
CA PRO A 23 -0.01 9.14 1.48
C PRO A 23 -1.10 9.80 0.62
N ARG A 24 -2.35 9.79 1.07
CA ARG A 24 -3.49 10.40 0.36
C ARG A 24 -3.94 11.71 0.99
N LEU A 25 -3.28 12.11 2.08
CA LEU A 25 -3.55 13.33 2.81
C LEU A 25 -2.27 14.15 2.98
N PRO A 26 -2.35 15.49 2.94
CA PRO A 26 -3.55 16.29 2.62
C PRO A 26 -3.95 16.19 1.14
N TYR A 27 -5.22 16.49 0.84
CA TYR A 27 -5.76 16.36 -0.52
C TYR A 27 -5.09 17.32 -1.51
N ASP A 28 -4.91 16.89 -2.76
CA ASP A 28 -4.47 17.76 -3.85
C ASP A 28 -5.66 18.60 -4.34
N ASN A 29 -6.02 19.62 -3.55
CA ASN A 29 -7.10 20.56 -3.83
C ASN A 29 -6.63 22.01 -3.63
N LEU A 30 -7.48 22.97 -4.03
CA LEU A 30 -7.17 24.40 -3.93
C LEU A 30 -6.90 24.88 -2.49
N THR A 31 -7.37 24.14 -1.48
CA THR A 31 -7.20 24.51 -0.07
C THR A 31 -5.83 24.11 0.47
N PHE A 32 -5.39 22.87 0.21
CA PHE A 32 -4.13 22.35 0.73
C PHE A 32 -2.96 22.50 -0.24
N MET A 33 -3.23 22.61 -1.55
CA MET A 33 -2.25 22.77 -2.63
C MET A 33 -1.06 21.80 -2.54
N PHE A 34 -1.30 20.59 -2.03
CA PHE A 34 -0.26 19.63 -1.76
C PHE A 34 -0.25 18.53 -2.82
N LYS A 35 0.88 18.38 -3.50
CA LYS A 35 1.07 17.39 -4.54
C LYS A 35 2.33 16.58 -4.29
N HIS A 36 2.15 15.27 -4.17
CA HIS A 36 3.27 14.36 -4.07
C HIS A 36 4.11 14.32 -5.35
N PHE A 37 5.43 14.13 -5.21
CA PHE A 37 6.37 14.06 -6.32
C PHE A 37 7.30 12.84 -6.22
N GLY A 38 7.87 12.42 -7.36
CA GLY A 38 8.74 11.25 -7.45
C GLY A 38 7.98 9.97 -7.80
N THR A 39 8.73 8.89 -8.02
CA THR A 39 8.18 7.61 -8.47
C THR A 39 7.44 6.90 -7.34
N CYS A 40 6.18 6.54 -7.56
CA CYS A 40 5.37 5.80 -6.61
C CYS A 40 5.49 4.29 -6.89
N ILE A 41 6.01 3.54 -5.93
CA ILE A 41 6.02 2.09 -5.90
C ILE A 41 4.80 1.65 -5.08
N TYR A 42 3.72 1.35 -5.80
CA TYR A 42 2.47 0.92 -5.22
C TYR A 42 2.41 -0.59 -5.08
N TYR A 43 1.94 -1.09 -3.94
CA TYR A 43 1.60 -2.49 -3.73
C TYR A 43 0.12 -2.62 -3.42
N ASN A 44 -0.60 -3.50 -4.14
CA ASN A 44 -1.99 -3.79 -3.77
C ASN A 44 -2.08 -4.76 -2.57
N SER A 45 -3.30 -5.06 -2.12
CA SER A 45 -3.56 -6.00 -1.01
C SER A 45 -3.16 -7.45 -1.27
N LEU A 46 -2.79 -7.78 -2.52
CA LEU A 46 -2.18 -9.06 -2.91
C LEU A 46 -0.66 -8.98 -2.96
N TYR A 47 -0.06 -7.89 -2.50
CA TYR A 47 1.38 -7.61 -2.56
C TYR A 47 1.93 -7.59 -4.00
N LYS A 48 1.11 -7.27 -5.01
CA LYS A 48 1.58 -7.08 -6.39
C LYS A 48 2.08 -5.64 -6.56
N LYS A 49 3.32 -5.51 -7.02
CA LYS A 49 3.98 -4.22 -7.31
C LYS A 49 3.43 -3.58 -8.58
N GLN A 50 3.26 -2.26 -8.55
CA GLN A 50 2.99 -1.40 -9.70
C GLN A 50 3.85 -0.13 -9.58
N ILE A 51 4.32 0.40 -10.71
CA ILE A 51 5.06 1.67 -10.74
C ILE A 51 4.13 2.72 -11.32
N LEU A 52 3.83 3.74 -10.52
CA LEU A 52 2.86 4.78 -10.84
C LEU A 52 3.49 6.16 -10.67
N GLY A 53 2.94 7.16 -11.35
CA GLY A 53 3.30 8.56 -11.13
C GLY A 53 2.75 9.09 -9.79
N GLU A 54 1.55 8.67 -9.42
CA GLU A 54 0.85 9.03 -8.19
C GLU A 54 0.08 7.83 -7.64
N GLU A 55 -0.19 7.83 -6.33
CA GLU A 55 -0.96 6.77 -5.70
C GLU A 55 -2.41 6.72 -6.23
N PRO A 56 -3.01 5.51 -6.36
CA PRO A 56 -4.39 5.37 -6.80
C PRO A 56 -5.35 5.99 -5.79
N ASP A 57 -6.47 6.51 -6.31
CA ASP A 57 -7.52 7.18 -5.53
C ASP A 57 -7.01 8.43 -4.79
N LYS A 58 -6.77 9.48 -5.57
CA LYS A 58 -6.20 10.75 -5.12
C LYS A 58 -7.14 11.53 -4.19
N ASN A 59 -8.45 11.35 -4.31
CA ASN A 59 -9.50 12.10 -3.60
C ASN A 59 -10.58 11.16 -3.05
N GLY A 60 -10.20 10.26 -2.14
CA GLY A 60 -10.98 9.13 -1.61
C GLY A 60 -12.37 9.36 -0.97
N LEU A 61 -13.03 10.47 -1.29
CA LEU A 61 -14.34 10.93 -0.82
C LEU A 61 -15.52 10.53 -1.73
N ALA A 62 -15.30 9.91 -2.90
CA ALA A 62 -16.42 9.36 -3.65
C ALA A 62 -16.99 8.15 -2.87
N LEU A 63 -18.29 8.19 -2.51
CA LEU A 63 -19.01 7.08 -1.87
C LEU A 63 -18.83 5.75 -2.65
N LEU A 64 -18.71 5.84 -3.97
CA LEU A 64 -18.42 4.72 -4.87
C LEU A 64 -17.05 4.06 -4.64
N LEU A 65 -16.05 4.79 -4.12
CA LEU A 65 -14.73 4.26 -3.79
C LEU A 65 -14.65 3.71 -2.36
N PHE A 66 -15.65 3.98 -1.52
CA PHE A 66 -15.74 3.42 -0.16
C PHE A 66 -16.04 1.91 -0.18
N LEU A 67 -16.94 1.45 -1.06
CA LEU A 67 -17.28 0.03 -1.20
C LEU A 67 -16.05 -0.84 -1.57
N PRO A 68 -15.24 -0.50 -2.59
CA PRO A 68 -13.98 -1.20 -2.88
C PRO A 68 -13.02 -1.21 -1.69
N LYS A 69 -12.93 -0.10 -0.94
CA LYS A 69 -12.08 -0.02 0.26
C LYS A 69 -12.54 -0.96 1.36
N MET A 70 -13.84 -1.11 1.55
CA MET A 70 -14.43 -2.05 2.51
C MET A 70 -14.19 -3.50 2.10
N LEU A 71 -14.42 -3.85 0.83
CA LEU A 71 -14.09 -5.18 0.31
C LEU A 71 -12.61 -5.50 0.52
N ASN A 72 -11.74 -4.52 0.29
CA ASN A 72 -10.31 -4.69 0.51
C ASN A 72 -9.95 -4.85 2.00
N ALA A 73 -10.61 -4.13 2.91
CA ALA A 73 -10.43 -4.29 4.35
C ALA A 73 -10.87 -5.68 4.84
N CYS A 74 -12.04 -6.15 4.40
CA CYS A 74 -12.50 -7.52 4.66
C CYS A 74 -11.50 -8.56 4.13
N TRP A 75 -11.02 -8.36 2.91
CA TRP A 75 -10.03 -9.24 2.31
C TRP A 75 -8.71 -9.24 3.09
N GLU A 76 -8.21 -8.09 3.52
CA GLU A 76 -6.96 -8.01 4.30
C GLU A 76 -7.10 -8.69 5.67
N LEU A 77 -8.27 -8.61 6.32
CA LEU A 77 -8.55 -9.36 7.54
C LEU A 77 -8.52 -10.88 7.29
N ILE A 78 -9.21 -11.36 6.24
CA ILE A 78 -9.18 -12.79 5.86
C ILE A 78 -7.75 -13.22 5.51
N ARG A 79 -7.03 -12.41 4.73
CA ARG A 79 -5.64 -12.65 4.32
C ARG A 79 -4.72 -12.77 5.52
N SER A 80 -4.95 -12.01 6.59
CA SER A 80 -4.14 -12.06 7.82
C SER A 80 -4.09 -13.47 8.43
N CYS A 81 -5.18 -14.24 8.30
CA CYS A 81 -5.26 -15.62 8.74
C CYS A 81 -4.63 -16.62 7.74
N ILE A 82 -4.69 -16.32 6.44
CA ILE A 82 -4.19 -17.21 5.37
C ILE A 82 -2.67 -17.07 5.17
N LEU A 83 -2.13 -15.85 5.36
CA LEU A 83 -0.74 -15.50 5.06
C LEU A 83 0.31 -16.38 5.78
N PRO A 84 0.15 -16.74 7.07
CA PRO A 84 1.08 -17.63 7.76
C PRO A 84 1.10 -19.04 7.16
N CYS A 85 -0.06 -19.53 6.72
CA CYS A 85 -0.21 -20.86 6.13
C CYS A 85 0.45 -20.95 4.74
N VAL A 86 0.36 -19.89 3.94
CA VAL A 86 0.85 -19.88 2.55
C VAL A 86 2.32 -19.47 2.45
N ASN A 87 2.75 -18.49 3.24
CA ASN A 87 4.08 -17.89 3.13
C ASN A 87 5.01 -18.22 4.31
N GLY A 88 4.48 -18.90 5.34
CA GLY A 88 5.18 -19.33 6.54
C GLY A 88 4.92 -18.43 7.74
N TRP A 89 5.14 -18.98 8.94
CA TRP A 89 4.90 -18.35 10.25
C TRP A 89 5.55 -16.98 10.43
N LYS A 90 6.64 -16.68 9.73
CA LYS A 90 7.31 -15.36 9.74
C LYS A 90 6.42 -14.20 9.24
N TYR A 91 5.30 -14.50 8.59
CA TYR A 91 4.34 -13.50 8.11
C TYR A 91 3.09 -13.41 9.00
N GLN A 92 3.09 -14.05 10.17
CA GLN A 92 2.01 -13.93 11.13
C GLN A 92 1.84 -12.50 11.60
N GLU A 93 0.62 -11.99 11.47
CA GLU A 93 0.24 -10.69 11.98
C GLU A 93 0.07 -10.79 13.50
N GLY A 94 0.67 -9.85 14.23
CA GLY A 94 0.55 -9.79 15.68
C GLY A 94 -0.83 -9.31 16.14
N GLY A 95 -1.13 -9.48 17.44
CA GLY A 95 -2.45 -9.10 18.00
C GLY A 95 -2.84 -7.64 17.77
N LEU A 96 -1.88 -6.71 17.84
CA LEU A 96 -2.13 -5.29 17.56
C LEU A 96 -2.58 -5.06 16.11
N LEU A 97 -1.88 -5.66 15.14
CA LEU A 97 -2.25 -5.51 13.74
C LEU A 97 -3.61 -6.16 13.45
N LEU A 98 -3.88 -7.33 14.05
CA LEU A 98 -5.18 -7.98 13.94
C LEU A 98 -6.31 -7.10 14.50
N PHE A 99 -6.10 -6.47 15.66
CA PHE A 99 -7.03 -5.48 16.20
C PHE A 99 -7.26 -4.32 15.23
N MET A 100 -6.18 -3.78 14.64
CA MET A 100 -6.30 -2.74 13.62
C MET A 100 -7.09 -3.24 12.40
N ARG A 101 -6.90 -4.48 11.92
CA ARG A 101 -7.70 -5.05 10.82
C ARG A 101 -9.19 -5.03 11.11
N VAL A 102 -9.59 -5.33 12.35
CA VAL A 102 -11.00 -5.24 12.79
C VAL A 102 -11.49 -3.79 12.77
N VAL A 103 -10.70 -2.83 13.28
CA VAL A 103 -11.01 -1.39 13.18
C VAL A 103 -11.12 -0.94 11.71
N GLY A 104 -10.32 -1.53 10.82
CA GLY A 104 -10.36 -1.29 9.38
C GLY A 104 -11.68 -1.63 8.70
N LEU A 105 -12.53 -2.46 9.32
CA LEU A 105 -13.89 -2.72 8.85
C LEU A 105 -14.84 -1.54 9.06
N LEU A 106 -14.48 -0.59 9.94
CA LEU A 106 -15.19 0.67 10.13
C LEU A 106 -14.51 1.81 9.39
N LEU A 107 -13.17 1.86 9.48
CA LEU A 107 -12.34 2.93 8.94
C LEU A 107 -11.29 2.33 7.98
N PRO A 108 -11.67 2.04 6.72
CA PRO A 108 -10.74 1.39 5.80
C PRO A 108 -9.55 2.29 5.48
N GLY A 109 -8.37 1.67 5.40
CA GLY A 109 -7.12 2.34 5.08
C GLY A 109 -6.24 2.67 6.28
N ILE A 110 -6.79 2.74 7.51
CA ILE A 110 -5.98 2.86 8.73
C ILE A 110 -5.01 1.67 8.89
N PRO A 111 -5.45 0.40 8.76
CA PRO A 111 -4.56 -0.73 9.03
C PRO A 111 -3.42 -0.82 8.02
N ALA A 112 -3.65 -0.35 6.79
CA ALA A 112 -2.67 -0.33 5.72
C ALA A 112 -1.45 0.59 6.02
N HIS A 113 -1.56 1.47 7.01
CA HIS A 113 -0.44 2.27 7.51
C HIS A 113 0.49 1.51 8.48
N CYS A 114 0.16 0.27 8.83
CA CYS A 114 0.96 -0.49 9.78
C CYS A 114 2.29 -0.95 9.15
N PRO A 115 3.44 -0.79 9.84
CA PRO A 115 4.77 -1.09 9.25
C PRO A 115 4.92 -2.51 8.72
N GLN A 116 4.26 -3.49 9.34
CA GLN A 116 4.32 -4.89 8.91
C GLN A 116 3.79 -5.07 7.49
N ASP A 117 2.80 -4.29 7.03
CA ASP A 117 2.32 -4.38 5.65
C ASP A 117 3.36 -3.91 4.64
N TYR A 118 4.13 -2.86 4.95
CA TYR A 118 5.25 -2.39 4.12
C TYR A 118 6.39 -3.42 4.06
N VAL A 119 6.70 -4.06 5.18
CA VAL A 119 7.67 -5.15 5.24
C VAL A 119 7.19 -6.35 4.42
N ASN A 120 5.92 -6.74 4.54
CA ASN A 120 5.35 -7.85 3.77
C ASN A 120 5.32 -7.53 2.28
N ALA A 121 4.93 -6.31 1.90
CA ALA A 121 4.87 -5.85 0.53
C ALA A 121 6.24 -5.89 -0.16
N SER A 122 7.28 -5.37 0.49
CA SER A 122 8.64 -5.39 -0.04
C SER A 122 9.19 -6.83 -0.17
N ARG A 123 8.98 -7.69 0.83
CA ARG A 123 9.47 -9.08 0.81
C ARG A 123 8.72 -9.96 -0.18
N LEU A 124 7.39 -9.97 -0.12
CA LEU A 124 6.56 -10.84 -0.96
C LEU A 124 6.43 -10.31 -2.39
N GLY A 125 6.45 -8.99 -2.57
CA GLY A 125 6.43 -8.37 -3.89
C GLY A 125 7.66 -8.72 -4.71
N SER A 126 8.85 -8.67 -4.11
CA SER A 126 10.11 -9.04 -4.79
C SER A 126 10.11 -10.49 -5.26
N LEU A 127 9.62 -11.41 -4.42
CA LEU A 127 9.51 -12.84 -4.77
C LEU A 127 8.60 -13.07 -5.98
N LYS A 128 7.45 -12.39 -6.03
CA LYS A 128 6.49 -12.52 -7.13
C LYS A 128 7.05 -11.95 -8.44
N THR A 129 7.74 -10.81 -8.41
CA THR A 129 8.40 -10.25 -9.59
C THR A 129 9.47 -11.20 -10.13
N SER A 130 10.30 -11.78 -9.26
CA SER A 130 11.31 -12.77 -9.66
C SER A 130 10.69 -14.02 -10.29
N GLN A 131 9.62 -14.57 -9.69
CA GLN A 131 8.92 -15.73 -10.24
C GLN A 131 8.23 -15.42 -11.58
N SER A 132 7.64 -14.24 -11.74
CA SER A 132 7.05 -13.82 -13.01
C SER A 132 8.09 -13.71 -14.12
N SER A 133 9.27 -13.13 -13.80
CA SER A 133 10.37 -13.02 -14.76
C SER A 133 10.91 -14.40 -15.19
N LYS A 134 10.96 -15.37 -14.28
CA LYS A 134 11.42 -16.74 -14.58
C LYS A 134 10.41 -17.58 -15.36
N ARG A 135 9.12 -17.23 -15.34
CA ARG A 135 8.08 -17.94 -16.12
C ARG A 135 7.91 -17.39 -17.54
N LEU A 136 8.48 -16.23 -17.84
CA LEU A 136 8.41 -15.55 -19.13
C LEU A 136 9.70 -15.70 -19.96
N ALA A 137 10.71 -16.39 -19.41
CA ALA A 137 11.96 -16.76 -20.07
C ALA A 137 11.97 -18.27 -20.32
#